data_AF-A0A0L0T3F1-F1
#
_entry.id   AF-A0A0L0T3F1-F1
#
_cell.length_a   1.000
_cell.length_b   1.000
_cell.length_c   1.000
_cell.angle_alpha   90.00
_cell.angle_beta   90.00
_cell.angle_gamma   90.00
#
_symmetry.space_group_name_H-M   'P 1'
#
loop_
_entity.id
_entity.type
_entity.pdbx_description
1 polymer ?
#
loop_
_entity_poly.entity_id
_entity_poly.type
_entity_poly.pdbx_seq_one_letter_code
_entity_poly.pdbx_strand_id
1 'polypeptide(L)'
;MKSTSEAHIGDTFYLLGNKVEALPGFQPAKPMVFSGVFPVSADEFPKLNDSISKLAINDASVTVAKETSSSLGQGFRLGFLGT
;
A
#
# COMPACT_ATOMS: atom_id res chain seq x y z
N MET A 1 -9.01 -14.33 1.17
CA MET A 1 -9.21 -12.88 1.28
C MET A 1 -9.43 -12.50 2.74
N LYS A 2 -8.33 -12.23 3.45
CA LYS A 2 -8.36 -11.64 4.79
C LYS A 2 -7.72 -10.25 4.80
N SER A 3 -6.77 -10.00 3.89
CA SER A 3 -6.19 -8.68 3.64
C SER A 3 -6.74 -8.06 2.35
N THR A 4 -6.86 -6.73 2.32
CA THR A 4 -7.19 -5.96 1.11
C THR A 4 -6.16 -6.15 0.01
N SER A 5 -4.90 -6.45 0.36
CA SER A 5 -3.84 -6.74 -0.62
C SER A 5 -4.02 -8.05 -1.39
N GLU A 6 -4.93 -8.93 -0.97
CA GLU A 6 -5.23 -10.18 -1.68
C GLU A 6 -6.21 -9.98 -2.85
N ALA A 7 -6.83 -8.81 -2.97
CA ALA A 7 -7.75 -8.49 -4.05
C ALA A 7 -7.45 -7.14 -4.67
N HIS A 8 -7.37 -7.14 -6.00
CA HIS A 8 -7.10 -5.94 -6.77
C HIS A 8 -8.37 -5.50 -7.51
N ILE A 9 -8.53 -4.19 -7.66
CA ILE A 9 -9.63 -3.63 -8.44
C ILE A 9 -9.45 -4.01 -9.90
N GLY A 10 -10.43 -4.71 -10.47
CA GLY A 10 -10.38 -5.23 -11.84
C GLY A 10 -9.93 -6.68 -11.97
N ASP A 11 -9.66 -7.37 -10.85
CA ASP A 11 -9.34 -8.80 -10.85
C ASP A 11 -10.55 -9.67 -11.28
N THR A 12 -10.29 -10.90 -11.73
CA THR A 12 -11.30 -11.84 -12.20
C THR A 12 -11.43 -13.02 -11.24
N PHE A 13 -12.57 -13.11 -10.55
CA PHE A 13 -12.88 -14.23 -9.65
C PHE A 13 -13.57 -15.37 -10.41
N TYR A 14 -13.12 -16.60 -10.18
CA TYR A 14 -13.73 -17.81 -10.72
C TYR A 14 -13.75 -18.95 -9.70
N LEU A 15 -14.67 -19.89 -9.89
CA LEU A 15 -14.81 -21.05 -9.00
C LEU A 15 -13.64 -22.01 -9.15
N LEU A 16 -13.15 -22.55 -8.04
CA LEU A 16 -12.08 -23.55 -8.02
C LEU A 16 -12.46 -24.73 -8.94
N GLY A 17 -11.60 -25.04 -9.91
CA GLY A 17 -11.82 -26.09 -10.91
C GLY A 17 -12.36 -25.61 -12.26
N ASN A 18 -12.83 -24.36 -12.36
CA ASN A 18 -13.36 -23.79 -13.60
C ASN A 18 -12.48 -22.63 -14.09
N LYS A 19 -11.36 -22.94 -14.74
CA LYS A 19 -10.45 -21.92 -15.27
C LYS A 19 -11.16 -21.08 -16.33
N VAL A 20 -11.22 -19.77 -16.12
CA VAL A 20 -11.75 -18.80 -17.08
C VAL A 20 -10.62 -17.94 -17.63
N GLU A 21 -10.85 -17.33 -18.78
CA GLU A 21 -9.98 -16.28 -19.28
C GLU A 21 -10.16 -15.02 -18.41
N ALA A 22 -9.05 -14.39 -18.02
CA ALA A 22 -9.10 -13.16 -17.24
C ALA A 22 -9.67 -12.02 -18.08
N LEU A 23 -10.45 -11.13 -17.45
CA LEU A 23 -10.96 -9.96 -18.14
C LEU A 23 -9.80 -9.09 -18.66
N PRO A 24 -9.83 -8.67 -19.94
CA PRO A 24 -8.78 -7.83 -20.50
C PRO A 24 -8.78 -6.44 -19.84
N GLY A 25 -7.60 -5.83 -19.74
CA GLY A 25 -7.46 -4.45 -19.29
C GLY A 25 -7.11 -4.25 -17.81
N PHE A 26 -7.13 -5.31 -16.99
CA PHE A 26 -6.61 -5.21 -15.63
C PHE A 26 -5.10 -4.92 -15.64
N GLN A 27 -4.70 -3.87 -14.92
CA GLN A 27 -3.30 -3.56 -14.66
C GLN A 27 -3.13 -3.18 -13.18
N PRO A 28 -2.13 -3.75 -12.48
CA PRO A 28 -1.85 -3.37 -11.10
C PRO A 28 -1.53 -1.87 -10.99
N ALA A 29 -2.03 -1.25 -9.93
CA ALA A 29 -1.69 0.12 -9.56
C ALA A 29 -0.16 0.25 -9.42
N LYS A 30 0.46 1.15 -10.21
CA LYS A 30 1.89 1.44 -10.13
C LYS A 30 2.08 2.82 -9.48
N PRO A 31 2.76 2.90 -8.34
CA PRO A 31 3.07 4.19 -7.71
C PRO A 31 3.96 5.03 -8.63
N MET A 32 3.54 6.28 -8.86
CA MET A 32 4.26 7.25 -9.70
C MET A 32 4.96 8.31 -8.86
N VAL A 33 4.47 8.58 -7.65
CA VAL A 33 5.00 9.61 -6.74
C VAL A 33 5.36 8.96 -5.41
N PHE A 34 6.51 9.32 -4.84
CA PHE A 34 6.97 8.79 -3.55
C PHE A 34 7.23 9.91 -2.56
N SER A 35 6.90 9.66 -1.29
CA SER A 35 7.19 10.56 -0.17
C SER A 35 7.80 9.78 0.99
N GLY A 36 8.89 10.31 1.55
CA GLY A 36 9.43 9.85 2.83
C GLY A 36 8.70 10.56 3.97
N VAL A 37 8.06 9.79 4.85
CA VAL A 37 7.29 10.30 5.99
C VAL A 37 7.95 9.85 7.28
N PHE A 38 8.39 10.83 8.06
CA PHE A 38 9.08 10.62 9.33
C PHE A 38 8.33 11.38 10.43
N PRO A 39 8.22 10.81 11.65
CA PRO A 39 7.62 11.53 12.76
C PRO A 39 8.55 12.66 13.21
N VAL A 40 7.97 13.73 13.74
CA VAL A 40 8.74 14.86 14.30
C VAL A 40 9.52 14.43 15.54
N SER A 41 8.91 13.54 16.34
CA SER A 41 9.52 12.96 17.54
C SER A 41 9.47 11.42 17.49
N ALA A 42 10.51 10.76 18.00
CA ALA A 42 10.66 9.31 17.88
C ALA A 42 9.58 8.50 18.62
N ASP A 43 9.00 9.06 19.68
CA ASP A 43 7.89 8.49 20.46
C ASP A 43 6.56 8.49 19.69
N GLU A 44 6.43 9.28 18.62
CA GLU A 44 5.24 9.30 17.77
C GLU A 44 5.25 8.21 16.69
N PHE A 45 6.37 7.49 16.50
CA PHE A 45 6.46 6.43 15.49
C PHE A 45 5.35 5.37 15.59
N PRO A 46 4.96 4.87 16.79
CA PRO A 46 3.84 3.92 16.92
C PRO A 46 2.52 4.49 16.40
N LYS A 47 2.24 5.77 16.67
CA LYS A 47 1.05 6.48 16.19
C LYS A 47 1.08 6.65 14.67
N LEU A 48 2.24 6.98 14.11
CA LEU A 48 2.44 7.04 12.66
C LEU A 48 2.20 5.68 12.01
N ASN A 49 2.78 4.60 12.54
CA ASN A 49 2.61 3.24 12.03
C ASN A 49 1.13 2.80 12.01
N ASP A 50 0.39 3.07 13.09
CA ASP A 50 -1.06 2.78 13.15
C ASP A 50 -1.85 3.60 12.12
N SER A 51 -1.54 4.89 11.99
CA SER A 51 -2.21 5.78 11.02
C SER A 51 -1.95 5.36 9.57
N ILE A 52 -0.71 5.01 9.22
CA ILE A 52 -0.34 4.51 7.89
C ILE A 52 -0.99 3.15 7.60
N SER A 53 -1.05 2.26 8.60
CA SER A 53 -1.73 0.96 8.44
C SER A 53 -3.22 1.14 8.13
N LYS A 54 -3.88 2.07 8.82
CA LYS A 54 -5.29 2.42 8.55
C LYS A 54 -5.48 3.03 7.16
N LEU A 55 -4.55 3.88 6.72
CA LEU A 55 -4.58 4.46 5.37
C LEU A 55 -4.46 3.35 4.31
N ALA A 56 -3.52 2.43 4.44
CA ALA A 56 -3.30 1.34 3.48
C ALA A 56 -4.47 0.33 3.40
N ILE A 57 -5.28 0.21 4.45
CA ILE A 57 -6.52 -0.59 4.42
C ILE A 57 -7.58 0.10 3.57
N ASN A 58 -7.69 1.42 3.67
CA ASN A 58 -8.70 2.20 2.95
C ASN A 58 -8.32 2.41 1.48
N ASP A 59 -7.06 2.74 1.23
CA ASP A 59 -6.55 3.07 -0.10
C ASP A 59 -5.58 2.00 -0.59
N ALA A 60 -6.10 1.10 -1.44
CA ALA A 60 -5.32 0.02 -2.04
C ALA A 60 -4.27 0.51 -3.06
N SER A 61 -4.30 1.78 -3.44
CA SER A 61 -3.31 2.37 -4.35
C SER A 61 -2.05 2.87 -3.62
N VAL A 62 -2.13 3.06 -2.30
CA VAL A 62 -1.00 3.49 -1.48
C VAL A 62 -0.10 2.30 -1.18
N THR A 63 1.18 2.44 -1.54
CA THR A 63 2.22 1.47 -1.17
C THR A 63 2.99 1.97 0.04
N VAL A 64 3.33 1.06 0.95
CA VAL A 64 3.99 1.38 2.21
C VAL A 64 5.23 0.51 2.37
N ALA A 65 6.40 1.13 2.54
CA ALA A 65 7.63 0.45 2.91
C ALA A 65 8.25 1.14 4.13
N LYS A 66 8.76 0.37 5.09
CA LYS A 66 9.51 0.93 6.22
C LYS A 66 10.86 1.44 5.72
N GLU A 67 11.24 2.63 6.18
CA GLU A 67 12.49 3.27 5.82
C GLU A 67 13.17 3.80 7.09
N THR A 68 14.50 3.70 7.16
CA THR A 68 15.29 4.23 8.27
C THR A 68 16.28 5.24 7.73
N SER A 69 16.24 6.45 8.29
CA SER A 69 17.17 7.54 7.99
C SER A 69 18.15 7.72 9.14
N SER A 70 19.41 8.03 8.80
CA SER A 70 20.45 8.33 9.79
C SER A 70 20.16 9.62 10.59
N SER A 71 19.44 10.56 9.99
CA SER A 71 19.12 11.87 10.60
C SER A 71 17.70 11.94 11.15
N LEU A 72 16.74 11.24 10.53
CA LEU A 72 15.32 11.31 10.87
C LEU A 72 14.81 10.08 11.64
N GLY A 73 15.65 9.05 11.81
CA GLY A 73 15.24 7.82 12.48
C GLY A 73 14.30 6.97 11.63
N GLN A 74 13.35 6.29 12.29
CA GLN A 74 12.42 5.37 11.63
C GLN A 74 11.25 6.12 11.00
N GLY A 75 10.89 5.75 9.77
CA GLY A 75 9.77 6.30 9.05
C GLY A 75 9.25 5.35 7.98
N PHE A 76 8.57 5.92 6.99
CA PHE A 76 7.95 5.18 5.90
C PHE A 76 8.23 5.85 4.56
N ARG A 77 8.49 5.03 3.55
CA ARG A 77 8.36 5.42 2.15
C ARG A 77 6.96 5.08 1.69
N LEU A 78 6.18 6.12 1.38
CA LEU A 78 4.85 5.98 0.80
C LEU A 78 4.93 6.18 -0.71
N GLY A 79 4.19 5.39 -1.47
CA GLY A 79 4.03 5.55 -2.92
C GLY A 79 2.56 5.77 -3.29
N PHE A 80 2.31 6.74 -4.15
CA PHE A 80 0.99 7.20 -4.60
C PHE A 80 0.88 7.17 -6.13
N LEU A 81 -0.34 7.12 -6.68
CA LEU A 81 -0.59 7.08 -8.13
C LEU A 81 -0.31 8.40 -8.87
N GLY A 82 -0.31 9.54 -8.17
CA GLY A 82 -0.14 10.87 -8.74
C GLY A 82 -0.24 11.96 -7.68
N THR A 83 -0.06 13.22 -8.09
CA THR A 83 -0.29 14.42 -7.27
C THR A 83 -1.72 14.91 -7.41
#